data_AF-A0A9X7GFS2-F1
#
_entry.id   AF-A0A9X7GFS2-F1
#
_cell.length_a   1.000
_cell.length_b   1.000
_cell.length_c   1.000
_cell.angle_alpha   90.00
_cell.angle_beta   90.00
_cell.angle_gamma   90.00
#
_symmetry.space_group_name_H-M   'P 1'
#
loop_
_entity.id
_entity.type
_entity.pdbx_description
1 polymer ?
#
loop_
_entity_poly.entity_id
_entity_poly.type
_entity_poly.pdbx_seq_one_letter_code
_entity_poly.pdbx_strand_id
1 'polypeptide(L)'
;MFNNPLEKPTMTIKPKRTGPTKKSPAPCKHEYIYQESIRTAEPEGPWNTHWKKVNIYYCKHCLEQKHTTDQDWSREKPSWY
;
A
#
# COMPACT_ATOMS: atom_id res chain seq x y z
N MET A 1 18.81 -60.07 -28.59
CA MET A 1 18.00 -59.14 -27.78
C MET A 1 18.96 -58.15 -27.13
N PHE A 2 19.00 -56.90 -27.62
CA PHE A 2 19.97 -55.89 -27.17
C PHE A 2 19.34 -55.04 -26.05
N ASN A 3 19.96 -55.06 -24.86
CA ASN A 3 19.63 -54.18 -23.74
C ASN A 3 20.45 -52.90 -23.86
N ASN A 4 19.83 -51.78 -24.19
CA ASN A 4 20.43 -50.45 -24.03
C ASN A 4 20.04 -49.88 -22.65
N PRO A 5 20.99 -49.45 -21.80
CA PRO A 5 20.66 -48.72 -20.58
C PRO A 5 20.31 -47.26 -20.89
N LEU A 6 19.19 -46.78 -20.34
CA LEU A 6 18.74 -45.38 -20.42
C LEU A 6 19.79 -44.44 -19.79
N GLU A 7 20.39 -43.57 -20.59
CA GLU A 7 21.16 -42.42 -20.09
C GLU A 7 20.20 -41.39 -19.48
N LYS A 8 20.44 -41.02 -18.21
CA LYS A 8 19.68 -39.98 -17.51
C LYS A 8 20.19 -38.60 -17.95
N PRO A 9 19.32 -37.61 -18.19
CA PRO A 9 19.76 -36.27 -18.54
C PRO A 9 20.38 -35.57 -17.32
N THR A 10 21.68 -35.28 -17.38
CA THR A 10 22.36 -34.40 -16.42
C THR A 10 21.89 -32.97 -16.62
N MET A 11 21.09 -32.45 -15.67
CA MET A 11 20.70 -31.05 -15.65
C MET A 11 21.87 -30.20 -15.13
N THR A 12 22.67 -29.67 -16.05
CA THR A 12 23.69 -28.65 -15.74
C THR A 12 23.00 -27.32 -15.46
N ILE A 13 22.74 -27.02 -14.19
CA ILE A 13 22.20 -25.73 -13.74
C ILE A 13 23.30 -24.67 -13.90
N LYS A 14 23.18 -23.81 -14.92
CA LYS A 14 24.06 -22.65 -15.08
C LYS A 14 23.81 -21.65 -13.93
N PRO A 15 24.85 -21.09 -13.30
CA PRO A 15 24.66 -20.09 -12.24
C PRO A 15 24.04 -18.81 -12.83
N LYS A 16 22.99 -18.33 -12.16
CA LYS A 16 22.28 -17.10 -12.51
C LYS A 16 23.20 -15.91 -12.27
N ARG A 17 23.65 -15.24 -13.34
CA ARG A 17 24.40 -13.98 -13.24
C ARG A 17 23.57 -12.94 -12.48
N THR A 18 23.94 -12.66 -11.23
CA THR A 18 23.48 -11.48 -10.50
C THR A 18 24.16 -10.26 -11.10
N GLY A 19 23.42 -9.52 -11.92
CA GLY A 19 23.83 -8.20 -12.41
C GLY A 19 24.00 -7.19 -11.25
N PRO A 20 24.50 -5.98 -11.55
CA PRO A 20 24.77 -4.97 -10.53
C PRO A 20 23.50 -4.68 -9.73
N THR A 21 23.58 -4.89 -8.42
CA THR A 21 22.54 -4.55 -7.45
C THR A 21 22.28 -3.05 -7.56
N LYS A 22 21.11 -2.67 -8.11
CA LYS A 22 20.59 -1.31 -7.99
C LYS A 22 20.66 -0.98 -6.50
N LYS A 23 21.47 0.01 -6.13
CA LYS A 23 21.50 0.55 -4.76
C LYS A 23 20.06 0.90 -4.44
N SER A 24 19.45 0.17 -3.51
CA SER A 24 18.10 0.49 -3.07
C SER A 24 18.15 1.92 -2.55
N PRO A 25 17.20 2.79 -2.94
CA PRO A 25 17.15 4.14 -2.40
C PRO A 25 17.16 4.02 -0.87
N ALA A 26 17.98 4.84 -0.21
CA ALA A 26 18.05 4.84 1.25
C ALA A 26 16.63 5.03 1.83
N PRO A 27 16.27 4.35 2.92
CA PRO A 27 14.94 4.47 3.49
C PRO A 27 14.68 5.93 3.88
N CYS A 28 13.59 6.50 3.38
CA CYS A 28 13.19 7.86 3.72
C CYS A 28 12.82 7.94 5.21
N LYS A 29 13.33 8.95 5.90
CA LYS A 29 12.89 9.30 7.25
C LYS A 29 11.60 10.11 7.14
N HIS A 30 10.46 9.43 7.10
CA HIS A 30 9.18 10.09 6.87
C HIS A 30 8.81 11.04 8.01
N GLU A 31 8.72 12.34 7.69
CA GLU A 31 8.15 13.38 8.53
C GLU A 31 6.86 13.85 7.86
N TYR A 32 5.73 13.32 8.31
CA TYR A 32 4.42 13.60 7.73
C TYR A 32 3.84 14.88 8.34
N ILE A 33 3.52 15.85 7.48
CA ILE A 33 2.89 17.12 7.84
C ILE A 33 1.44 17.08 7.37
N TYR A 34 0.52 17.55 8.21
CA TYR A 34 -0.89 17.67 7.84
C TYR A 34 -1.06 18.68 6.69
N GLN A 35 -1.79 18.28 5.66
CA GLN A 35 -2.10 19.13 4.52
C GLN A 35 -3.53 19.64 4.61
N GLU A 36 -4.49 18.72 4.56
CA GLU A 36 -5.91 19.04 4.52
C GLU A 36 -6.77 17.87 5.02
N SER A 37 -8.04 18.15 5.25
CA SER A 37 -9.04 17.14 5.58
C SER A 37 -10.23 17.26 4.64
N ILE A 38 -10.56 16.17 3.97
CA ILE A 38 -11.75 16.05 3.13
C ILE A 38 -12.86 15.44 3.97
N ARG A 39 -14.02 16.09 4.01
CA ARG A 39 -15.19 15.63 4.77
C ARG A 39 -16.29 15.23 3.79
N THR A 40 -16.80 14.02 3.91
CA THR A 40 -17.88 13.48 3.09
C THR A 40 -18.97 12.92 3.99
N ALA A 41 -20.23 13.07 3.57
CA ALA A 41 -21.38 12.52 4.25
C ALA A 41 -22.22 11.77 3.23
N GLU A 42 -22.48 10.50 3.48
CA GLU A 42 -23.30 9.66 2.61
C GLU A 42 -24.51 9.15 3.42
N PRO A 43 -25.75 9.45 3.02
CA PRO A 43 -26.91 8.90 3.70
C PRO A 43 -27.00 7.40 3.44
N GLU A 44 -26.99 6.59 4.50
CA GLU A 44 -27.19 5.14 4.40
C GLU A 44 -28.55 4.79 5.04
N GLY A 45 -29.57 4.79 4.18
CA GLY A 45 -30.94 4.56 4.58
C GLY A 45 -31.61 5.79 5.24
N PRO A 46 -32.82 5.62 5.79
CA PRO A 46 -33.63 6.74 6.26
C PRO A 46 -33.22 7.30 7.65
N TRP A 47 -32.36 6.59 8.39
CA TRP A 47 -32.10 6.90 9.80
C TRP A 47 -30.62 7.13 10.15
N ASN A 48 -29.70 6.77 9.25
CA ASN A 48 -28.26 6.88 9.50
C ASN A 48 -27.56 7.68 8.39
N THR A 49 -26.61 8.51 8.79
CA THR A 49 -25.67 9.16 7.87
C THR A 49 -24.27 8.66 8.16
N HIS A 50 -23.57 8.23 7.12
CA HIS A 50 -22.16 7.88 7.20
C HIS A 50 -21.34 9.16 7.10
N TRP A 51 -20.76 9.59 8.21
CA TRP A 51 -19.84 10.72 8.23
C TRP A 51 -18.43 10.19 8.08
N LYS A 52 -17.67 10.75 7.15
CA LYS A 52 -16.27 10.36 6.89
C LYS A 52 -15.40 11.59 6.77
N LYS A 53 -14.25 11.56 7.45
CA LYS A 53 -13.18 12.55 7.33
C LYS A 53 -11.90 11.83 6.93
N VAL A 54 -11.31 12.25 5.82
CA VAL A 54 -10.02 11.78 5.34
C VAL A 54 -9.00 12.87 5.57
N ASN A 55 -8.07 12.64 6.51
CA ASN A 55 -6.94 13.55 6.73
C ASN A 55 -5.79 13.13 5.82
N ILE A 56 -5.28 14.07 5.04
CA ILE A 56 -4.18 13.89 4.10
C ILE A 56 -2.92 14.48 4.73
N TYR A 57 -1.87 13.67 4.81
CA TYR A 57 -0.56 14.07 5.26
C TYR A 57 0.45 13.87 4.13
N TYR A 58 1.40 14.79 4.00
CA TYR A 58 2.49 14.67 3.05
C TYR A 58 3.82 14.54 3.79
N CYS A 59 4.70 13.68 3.30
CA CYS A 59 6.06 13.63 3.79
C CYS A 59 6.85 14.82 3.21
N LYS A 60 7.46 15.60 4.09
CA LYS A 60 8.31 16.75 3.71
C LYS A 60 9.50 16.37 2.82
N HIS A 61 9.97 15.12 2.91
CA HIS A 61 11.23 14.68 2.29
C HIS A 61 11.06 13.96 0.96
N CYS A 62 10.07 13.08 0.86
CA CYS A 62 9.86 12.25 -0.34
C CYS A 62 8.54 12.55 -1.06
N LEU A 63 7.76 13.52 -0.57
CA LEU A 63 6.44 13.88 -1.10
C LEU A 63 5.43 12.72 -1.10
N GLU A 64 5.70 11.66 -0.36
CA GLU A 64 4.76 10.56 -0.16
C GLU A 64 3.52 11.05 0.59
N GLN A 65 2.35 10.67 0.10
CA GLN A 65 1.08 10.97 0.75
C GLN A 65 0.63 9.79 1.62
N LYS A 66 0.18 10.12 2.82
CA LYS A 66 -0.43 9.18 3.76
C LYS A 66 -1.82 9.67 4.12
N HIS A 67 -2.80 8.78 4.05
CA HIS A 67 -4.19 9.10 4.40
C HIS A 67 -4.58 8.40 5.69
N THR A 68 -5.22 9.12 6.59
CA THR A 68 -5.92 8.53 7.76
C THR A 68 -7.40 8.82 7.62
N THR A 69 -8.24 7.87 8.03
CA THR A 69 -9.68 8.00 7.87
C THR A 69 -10.37 7.88 9.22
N ASP A 70 -11.14 8.90 9.58
CA ASP A 70 -12.05 8.92 10.71
C ASP A 70 -13.48 8.73 10.17
N GLN A 71 -14.23 7.77 10.69
CA GLN A 71 -15.59 7.47 10.26
C GLN A 71 -16.52 7.33 11.45
N ASP A 72 -17.75 7.82 11.30
CA ASP A 72 -18.79 7.73 12.31
C ASP A 72 -20.15 7.45 11.66
N TRP A 73 -20.90 6.54 12.26
CA TRP A 73 -22.25 6.18 11.84
C TRP A 73 -23.22 6.79 12.84
N SER A 74 -23.73 7.98 12.51
CA SER A 74 -24.61 8.71 13.40
C SER A 74 -25.71 9.41 12.64
N ARG A 75 -26.86 9.52 13.29
CA ARG A 75 -27.96 10.36 12.84
C ARG A 75 -27.63 11.85 12.98
N GLU A 76 -26.80 12.18 13.96
CA GLU A 76 -26.38 13.55 14.24
C GLU A 76 -25.01 13.82 13.61
N LYS A 77 -24.81 15.06 13.13
CA LYS A 77 -23.53 15.50 12.59
C LYS A 77 -22.47 15.49 13.70
N PRO A 78 -21.36 14.76 13.55
CA PRO A 78 -20.34 14.67 14.59
C PRO A 78 -19.57 15.99 14.73
N SER A 79 -19.01 16.24 15.91
CA SER A 79 -18.34 17.50 16.27
C SER A 79 -17.13 17.85 15.40
N TRP A 80 -16.52 16.85 14.76
CA TRP A 80 -15.37 17.01 13.88
C TRP A 80 -15.76 17.33 12.42
N TYR A 81 -17.05 17.32 12.06
CA TYR A 81 -17.55 17.53 10.69
C TYR A 81 -17.89 19.00 10.38
#